data_AF-A0A8T4RLU7-F1
#
_entry.id   AF-A0A8T4RLU7-F1
#
_cell.length_a   1.000
_cell.length_b   1.000
_cell.length_c   1.000
_cell.angle_alpha   90.00
_cell.angle_beta   90.00
_cell.angle_gamma   90.00
#
_symmetry.space_group_name_H-M   'P 1'
#
loop_
_entity.id
_entity.type
_entity.pdbx_description
1 polymer ?
#
loop_
_entity_poly.entity_id
_entity_poly.type
_entity_poly.pdbx_seq_one_letter_code
_entity_poly.pdbx_strand_id
1 'polypeptide(L)'
;MTIPILAIIGLLLSLYALYVKTKAEKNKKYKPLCDISENISCTKAFLSKEGSLTGFPNPLIGIFYYVIIFSLFYIKQNQIIFYFSFIAALGSLYLAYLSYIKQKNFCLVCTGIYVVNILLMVSI
;
A
#
# COMPACT_ATOMS: atom_id res chain seq x y z
N MET A 1 -16.42 0.49 14.23
CA MET A 1 -16.39 -0.80 13.49
C MET A 1 -15.64 -0.72 12.15
N THR A 2 -15.39 0.48 11.61
CA THR A 2 -14.75 0.67 10.28
C THR A 2 -13.26 0.37 10.26
N ILE A 3 -12.50 0.73 11.31
CA ILE A 3 -11.03 0.56 11.37
C ILE A 3 -10.58 -0.89 11.13
N PRO A 4 -11.12 -1.93 11.80
CA PRO A 4 -10.71 -3.31 11.55
C PRO A 4 -10.94 -3.76 10.10
N ILE A 5 -12.05 -3.34 9.50
CA ILE A 5 -12.41 -3.71 8.12
C ILE A 5 -11.40 -3.08 7.16
N LEU A 6 -11.11 -1.79 7.31
CA LEU A 6 -10.12 -1.07 6.49
C LEU A 6 -8.72 -1.67 6.66
N ALA A 7 -8.33 -2.03 7.88
CA ALA A 7 -7.05 -2.68 8.15
C ALA A 7 -6.93 -4.04 7.46
N ILE A 8 -8.00 -4.86 7.48
CA ILE A 8 -8.04 -6.15 6.78
C ILE A 8 -7.94 -5.95 5.26
N ILE A 9 -8.68 -4.99 4.69
CA ILE A 9 -8.62 -4.69 3.25
C ILE A 9 -7.21 -4.26 2.86
N GLY A 10 -6.61 -3.33 3.61
CA GLY A 10 -5.24 -2.87 3.40
C GLY A 10 -4.21 -4.00 3.50
N LEU A 11 -4.38 -4.90 4.46
CA LEU A 11 -3.54 -6.09 4.63
C LEU A 11 -3.61 -7.01 3.41
N LEU A 12 -4.81 -7.31 2.91
CA LEU A 12 -4.99 -8.13 1.72
C LEU A 12 -4.37 -7.50 0.47
N LEU A 13 -4.54 -6.18 0.29
CA LEU A 13 -3.91 -5.46 -0.81
C LEU A 13 -2.37 -5.49 -0.71
N SER A 14 -1.83 -5.35 0.50
CA SER A 14 -0.38 -5.39 0.74
C SER A 14 0.21 -6.79 0.53
N LEU A 15 -0.50 -7.84 0.95
CA LEU A 15 -0.14 -9.22 0.68
C LEU A 15 -0.14 -9.52 -0.82
N TYR A 16 -1.17 -9.06 -1.54
CA TYR A 16 -1.22 -9.20 -3.00
C TYR A 16 -0.08 -8.43 -3.68
N ALA A 17 0.21 -7.21 -3.25
CA ALA A 17 1.31 -6.41 -3.77
C ALA A 17 2.66 -7.10 -3.55
N LEU A 18 2.90 -7.67 -2.36
CA LEU A 18 4.12 -8.42 -2.06
C LEU A 18 4.22 -9.67 -2.93
N TYR A 19 3.13 -10.43 -3.07
CA TYR A 19 3.06 -11.61 -3.94
C TYR A 19 3.43 -11.26 -5.38
N VAL A 20 2.83 -10.21 -5.93
CA VAL A 20 3.09 -9.75 -7.30
C VAL A 20 4.55 -9.34 -7.45
N LYS A 21 5.09 -8.53 -6.52
CA LYS A 21 6.48 -8.08 -6.55
C LYS A 21 7.45 -9.26 -6.58
N THR A 22 7.35 -10.17 -5.61
CA THR A 22 8.25 -11.32 -5.51
C THR A 22 8.16 -12.24 -6.74
N LYS A 23 6.97 -12.42 -7.30
CA LYS A 23 6.79 -13.26 -8.48
C LYS A 23 7.33 -12.59 -9.75
N ALA A 24 7.15 -11.28 -9.89
CA ALA A 24 7.68 -10.50 -10.99
C ALA A 24 9.22 -10.39 -10.96
N GLU A 25 9.82 -10.29 -9.76
CA GLU A 25 11.29 -10.33 -9.59
C GLU A 25 11.90 -11.66 -10.05
N LYS A 26 11.22 -12.78 -9.74
CA LYS A 26 11.70 -14.12 -10.08
C LYS A 26 11.42 -14.52 -11.54
N ASN A 27 10.35 -14.00 -12.13
CA ASN A 27 9.92 -14.39 -13.47
C ASN A 27 9.51 -13.17 -14.31
N LYS A 28 10.40 -12.74 -15.21
CA LYS A 28 10.15 -11.61 -16.13
C LYS A 28 8.98 -11.82 -17.10
N LYS A 29 8.50 -13.06 -17.29
CA LYS A 29 7.31 -13.38 -18.10
C LYS A 29 6.00 -13.35 -17.31
N TYR A 30 6.07 -13.18 -15.98
CA TYR A 30 4.88 -13.09 -15.13
C TYR A 30 4.09 -11.82 -15.45
N LYS A 31 2.79 -11.99 -15.70
CA LYS A 31 1.84 -10.89 -15.90
C LYS A 31 0.72 -10.99 -14.85
N PRO A 32 0.70 -10.11 -13.85
CA PRO A 32 -0.39 -10.07 -12.86
C PRO A 32 -1.66 -9.45 -13.46
N LEU A 33 -2.80 -9.72 -12.82
CA LEU A 33 -4.11 -9.17 -13.22
C LEU A 33 -4.17 -7.63 -13.13
N CYS A 34 -3.36 -7.03 -12.25
CA CYS A 34 -3.30 -5.59 -12.08
C CYS A 34 -2.42 -4.86 -13.11
N ASP A 35 -1.85 -5.58 -14.08
CA ASP A 35 -1.22 -5.00 -15.27
C ASP A 35 -2.21 -5.01 -16.43
N ILE A 36 -2.95 -3.90 -16.59
CA ILE A 36 -4.03 -3.76 -17.57
C ILE A 36 -3.51 -3.15 -18.87
N SER A 37 -2.62 -2.16 -18.75
CA SER A 37 -2.01 -1.47 -19.90
C SER A 37 -0.64 -0.91 -19.50
N GLU A 38 0.10 -0.37 -20.46
CA GLU A 38 1.44 0.20 -20.21
C GLU A 38 1.44 1.34 -19.18
N ASN A 39 0.35 2.09 -19.11
CA ASN A 39 0.14 3.18 -18.16
C ASN A 39 -0.67 2.75 -16.93
N ILE A 40 -1.15 1.50 -16.88
CA ILE A 40 -1.87 0.93 -15.74
C ILE A 40 -1.17 -0.38 -15.34
N SER A 41 -0.07 -0.26 -14.61
CA SER A 41 0.74 -1.41 -14.20
C SER A 41 1.15 -1.37 -12.74
N CYS A 42 0.77 -2.41 -12.00
CA CYS A 42 1.24 -2.63 -10.64
C CYS A 42 2.70 -3.11 -10.62
N THR A 43 3.12 -3.94 -11.58
CA THR A 43 4.53 -4.37 -11.73
C THR A 43 5.45 -3.17 -11.95
N LYS A 44 5.00 -2.24 -12.82
CA LYS A 44 5.38 -0.82 -12.97
C LYS A 44 5.92 -0.22 -11.67
N ALA A 45 4.99 -0.09 -10.74
CA ALA A 45 5.19 0.59 -9.47
C ALA A 45 5.99 -0.24 -8.46
N PHE A 46 5.75 -1.55 -8.38
CA PHE A 46 6.38 -2.39 -7.34
C PHE A 46 7.86 -2.64 -7.58
N LEU A 47 8.29 -2.70 -8.85
CA LEU A 47 9.70 -2.85 -9.23
C LEU A 47 10.43 -1.52 -9.41
N SER A 48 9.76 -0.39 -9.25
CA SER A 48 10.40 0.92 -9.31
C SER A 48 11.33 1.15 -8.11
N LYS A 49 12.23 2.13 -8.21
CA LYS A 49 13.11 2.53 -7.10
C LYS A 49 12.31 2.91 -5.86
N GLU A 50 11.17 3.53 -6.05
CA GLU A 50 10.24 3.98 -5.00
C GLU A 50 9.36 2.85 -4.46
N GLY A 51 9.35 1.67 -5.10
CA GLY A 51 8.65 0.47 -4.64
C GLY A 51 9.29 -0.23 -3.42
N SER A 52 10.41 0.32 -2.94
CA SER A 52 11.09 -0.08 -1.71
C SER A 52 11.58 1.14 -0.94
N LEU A 53 11.46 1.11 0.39
CA LEU A 53 12.01 2.11 1.30
C LEU A 53 13.21 1.50 2.03
N THR A 54 14.38 2.12 1.88
CA THR A 54 15.64 1.68 2.54
C THR A 54 15.94 0.18 2.40
N GLY A 55 15.66 -0.39 1.22
CA GLY A 55 15.86 -1.80 0.92
C GLY A 55 14.70 -2.73 1.29
N PHE A 56 13.72 -2.25 2.06
CA PHE A 56 12.52 -3.01 2.40
C PHE A 56 11.41 -2.74 1.37
N PRO A 57 10.77 -3.79 0.81
CA PRO A 57 9.63 -3.60 -0.07
C PRO A 57 8.50 -2.84 0.62
N ASN A 58 7.94 -1.82 -0.02
CA ASN A 58 6.80 -1.07 0.54
C ASN A 58 5.61 -1.98 0.90
N PRO A 59 5.26 -3.02 0.09
CA PRO A 59 4.19 -3.95 0.47
C PRO A 59 4.44 -4.66 1.81
N LEU A 60 5.70 -4.96 2.15
CA LEU A 60 6.06 -5.57 3.42
C LEU A 60 5.84 -4.59 4.58
N ILE A 61 6.24 -3.33 4.40
CA ILE A 61 5.98 -2.26 5.38
C ILE A 61 4.47 -2.09 5.59
N GLY A 62 3.69 -2.13 4.51
CA GLY A 62 2.22 -2.09 4.56
C GLY A 62 1.62 -3.22 5.39
N ILE A 63 2.07 -4.47 5.21
CA ILE A 63 1.63 -5.62 6.02
C ILE A 63 1.82 -5.35 7.51
N PHE A 64 3.02 -4.94 7.92
CA PHE A 64 3.30 -4.63 9.33
C PHE A 64 2.42 -3.49 9.85
N TYR A 65 2.29 -2.43 9.06
CA TYR A 65 1.43 -1.29 9.39
C TYR A 65 -0.02 -1.73 9.67
N TYR A 66 -0.65 -2.49 8.78
CA TYR A 66 -2.04 -2.91 8.95
C TYR A 66 -2.24 -3.88 10.11
N VAL A 67 -1.28 -4.78 10.37
CA VAL A 67 -1.32 -5.65 11.56
C VAL A 67 -1.22 -4.85 12.85
N ILE A 68 -0.35 -3.83 12.90
CA ILE A 68 -0.21 -2.93 14.04
C ILE A 68 -1.50 -2.12 14.26
N ILE A 69 -2.06 -1.51 13.22
CA ILE A 69 -3.32 -0.75 13.32
C ILE A 69 -4.47 -1.63 13.82
N PHE A 70 -4.61 -2.84 13.28
CA PHE A 70 -5.62 -3.79 13.74
C PHE A 70 -5.44 -4.12 15.22
N SER A 71 -4.22 -4.40 15.66
CA SER A 71 -3.90 -4.73 17.06
C SER A 71 -4.16 -3.56 18.01
N LEU A 72 -3.71 -2.35 17.65
CA LEU A 72 -3.89 -1.13 18.44
C LEU A 72 -5.37 -0.78 18.65
N PHE A 73 -6.23 -1.08 17.67
CA PHE A 73 -7.68 -0.89 17.80
C PHE A 73 -8.27 -1.71 18.95
N TYR A 74 -7.90 -2.99 19.09
CA TYR A 74 -8.40 -3.84 20.19
C TYR A 74 -7.85 -3.44 21.56
N ILE A 75 -6.63 -2.90 21.59
CA ILE A 75 -6.00 -2.37 22.82
C ILE A 75 -6.48 -0.92 23.12
N LYS A 76 -7.36 -0.35 22.26
CA LYS A 76 -7.98 0.99 22.40
C LYS A 76 -6.98 2.15 22.42
N GLN A 77 -5.88 2.04 21.69
CA GLN A 77 -4.81 3.05 21.63
C GLN A 77 -5.04 4.10 20.52
N ASN A 78 -6.16 4.82 20.58
CA ASN A 78 -6.62 5.70 19.48
C ASN A 78 -5.64 6.82 19.11
N GLN A 79 -4.93 7.39 20.09
CA GLN A 79 -3.93 8.44 19.82
C GLN A 79 -2.78 7.91 18.96
N ILE A 80 -2.31 6.69 19.22
CA ILE A 80 -1.23 6.08 18.43
C ILE A 80 -1.74 5.78 17.01
N ILE A 81 -2.95 5.25 16.88
CA ILE A 81 -3.58 4.99 15.57
C ILE A 81 -3.67 6.29 14.75
N PHE A 82 -4.03 7.41 15.37
CA PHE A 82 -4.08 8.73 14.71
C PHE A 82 -2.73 9.13 14.12
N TYR A 83 -1.66 9.11 14.92
CA TYR A 83 -0.33 9.49 14.44
C TYR A 83 0.17 8.57 13.32
N PHE A 84 -0.01 7.26 13.46
CA PHE A 84 0.38 6.30 12.43
C PHE A 84 -0.42 6.49 11.14
N SER A 85 -1.72 6.75 11.23
CA SER A 85 -2.58 6.98 10.06
C SER A 85 -2.30 8.31 9.38
N PHE A 86 -1.96 9.35 10.13
CA PHE A 86 -1.53 10.63 9.59
C PHE A 86 -0.24 10.50 8.76
N ILE A 87 0.76 9.80 9.31
CA ILE A 87 2.02 9.52 8.61
C ILE A 87 1.75 8.67 7.35
N ALA A 88 0.91 7.64 7.46
CA ALA A 88 0.56 6.79 6.32
C ALA A 88 -0.19 7.57 5.22
N ALA A 89 -1.06 8.51 5.57
CA ALA A 89 -1.75 9.38 4.62
C ALA A 89 -0.77 10.31 3.89
N LEU A 90 0.17 10.95 4.60
CA LEU A 90 1.22 11.76 3.99
C LEU A 90 2.11 10.94 3.06
N GLY A 91 2.52 9.74 3.49
CA GLY A 91 3.28 8.81 2.66
C GLY A 91 2.52 8.41 1.40
N SER A 92 1.21 8.19 1.51
CA SER A 92 0.33 7.84 0.39
C SER A 92 0.23 8.99 -0.62
N LEU A 93 0.10 10.24 -0.16
CA LEU A 93 0.11 11.41 -1.03
C LEU A 93 1.44 11.55 -1.79
N TYR A 94 2.56 11.33 -1.10
CA TYR A 94 3.88 11.38 -1.71
C TYR A 94 4.08 10.28 -2.77
N LEU A 95 3.71 9.03 -2.45
CA LEU A 95 3.79 7.92 -3.39
C LEU A 95 2.81 8.06 -4.56
N ALA A 96 1.63 8.63 -4.34
CA ALA A 96 0.69 8.97 -5.40
C ALA A 96 1.29 10.01 -6.36
N TYR A 97 1.92 11.06 -5.83
CA TYR A 97 2.64 12.05 -6.64
C TYR A 97 3.73 11.40 -7.49
N LEU A 98 4.56 10.54 -6.91
CA LEU A 98 5.61 9.82 -7.64
C LEU A 98 5.03 8.91 -8.74
N SER A 99 3.99 8.13 -8.42
CA SER A 99 3.38 7.21 -9.38
C SER A 99 2.73 7.95 -10.55
N TYR A 100 1.87 8.93 -10.27
CA TYR A 100 1.05 9.57 -11.29
C TYR A 100 1.81 10.63 -12.08
N ILE A 101 2.64 11.44 -11.42
CA ILE A 101 3.32 12.56 -12.05
C ILE A 101 4.69 12.16 -12.59
N LYS A 102 5.52 11.51 -11.77
CA LYS A 102 6.89 11.16 -12.19
C LYS A 102 6.94 9.93 -13.08
N GLN A 103 6.25 8.85 -12.71
CA GLN A 103 6.28 7.59 -13.48
C GLN A 103 5.20 7.52 -14.57
N LYS A 104 4.23 8.45 -14.56
CA LYS A 104 3.05 8.45 -15.45
C LYS A 104 2.36 7.08 -15.49
N ASN A 105 2.27 6.45 -14.33
CA ASN A 105 1.76 5.08 -14.18
C ASN A 105 0.68 5.06 -13.09
N PHE A 106 -0.46 4.48 -13.43
CA PHE A 106 -1.59 4.31 -12.53
C PHE A 106 -1.60 2.89 -11.97
N CYS A 107 -1.15 2.72 -10.73
CA CYS A 107 -1.17 1.42 -10.06
C CYS A 107 -2.47 1.24 -9.27
N LEU A 108 -3.43 0.46 -9.80
CA LEU A 108 -4.74 0.24 -9.18
C LEU A 108 -4.65 -0.25 -7.71
N VAL A 109 -3.74 -1.19 -7.44
CA VAL A 109 -3.52 -1.74 -6.09
C VAL A 109 -2.98 -0.66 -5.14
N CYS A 110 -2.02 0.13 -5.61
CA CYS A 110 -1.44 1.23 -4.84
C CYS A 110 -2.49 2.29 -4.54
N THR A 111 -3.29 2.67 -5.54
CA THR A 111 -4.43 3.58 -5.36
C THR A 111 -5.40 3.07 -4.31
N GLY A 112 -5.72 1.77 -4.33
CA GLY A 112 -6.53 1.13 -3.29
C GLY A 112 -5.93 1.31 -1.89
N ILE A 113 -4.63 1.06 -1.74
CA ILE A 113 -3.90 1.27 -0.48
C ILE A 113 -3.94 2.74 -0.03
N TYR A 114 -3.76 3.69 -0.96
CA TYR A 114 -3.82 5.13 -0.64
C TYR A 114 -5.21 5.54 -0.14
N VAL A 115 -6.26 5.05 -0.80
CA VAL A 115 -7.65 5.28 -0.37
C VAL A 115 -7.89 4.68 1.01
N VAL A 116 -7.45 3.45 1.27
CA VAL A 116 -7.57 2.82 2.59
C VAL A 116 -6.88 3.65 3.67
N ASN A 117 -5.67 4.16 3.42
CA ASN A 117 -4.93 4.96 4.40
C ASN A 117 -5.62 6.30 4.71
N ILE A 118 -6.18 6.97 3.69
CA ILE A 118 -6.96 8.19 3.88
C ILE A 118 -8.25 7.89 4.67
N LEU A 119 -8.96 6.80 4.33
CA LEU A 119 -10.16 6.40 5.05
C LEU A 119 -9.85 6.03 6.51
N LEU A 120 -8.72 5.38 6.78
CA LEU A 120 -8.26 5.11 8.14
C LEU A 120 -8.06 6.41 8.92
N MET A 121 -7.38 7.39 8.33
CA MET A 121 -7.16 8.70 8.94
C MET A 121 -8.49 9.43 9.27
N VAL A 122 -9.48 9.34 8.39
CA VAL A 122 -10.79 10.01 8.57
C VAL A 122 -11.72 9.23 9.51
N SER A 123 -11.47 7.93 9.73
CA SER A 123 -12.34 7.06 10.55
C SER A 123 -11.98 7.03 12.05
N ILE A 124 -10.95 7.76 12.46
CA ILE A 124 -10.44 7.84 13.85
C ILE A 124 -11.14 8.98 14.57
#